data_AF-A0A954R022-F1
#
_entry.id   AF-A0A954R022-F1
#
_cell.length_a   1.000
_cell.length_b   1.000
_cell.length_c   1.000
_cell.angle_alpha   90.00
_cell.angle_beta   90.00
_cell.angle_gamma   90.00
#
_symmetry.space_group_name_H-M   'P 1'
#
loop_
_entity.id
_entity.type
_entity.pdbx_description
1 polymer ?
#
loop_
_entity_poly.entity_id
_entity_poly.type
_entity_poly.pdbx_seq_one_letter_code
_entity_poly.pdbx_strand_id
1 'polypeptide(L)'
;METVVSMSAAMMLLSGIGGTLVIATRATDPNLVPAAGTAAGISLVERLTSDLNYAVALPVQSPYMLEATVEDQDGDGLQESISYLWWSDTGELARGVGDADTLPIGEAAKLEFTYDSYNANEDGTTELQWLSLNKENTGPLAEAKLNGNNAYGVYFRPVLPTVAVAWSITRVRLWMRSEGNTNGALAMDVHSANDHSLPDVLIQSTSASEQDFQAEFAETQIKFTSIGRLAANRGACVTLRNIGSSTAGVLAYGTPSKTTPGSALLVSKDNGRSWELDPDSDLWIEVFGHYYDSRGNCFGSVYLTSVNVTMVAHESTDSVVRTLIPLRNQPRAILP
;
A
#
# COMPACT_ATOMS: atom_id res chain seq x y z
N MET A 1 6.62 -53.50 62.93
CA MET A 1 7.58 -52.93 61.96
C MET A 1 7.11 -53.09 60.52
N GLU A 2 6.44 -54.19 60.16
CA GLU A 2 5.96 -54.43 58.78
C GLU A 2 5.05 -53.31 58.24
N THR A 3 4.15 -52.75 59.04
CA THR A 3 3.25 -51.67 58.60
C THR A 3 3.98 -50.38 58.26
N VAL A 4 5.04 -50.03 59.00
CA VAL A 4 5.85 -48.82 58.76
C VAL A 4 6.67 -48.97 57.48
N VAL A 5 7.23 -50.16 57.24
CA VAL A 5 7.97 -50.48 56.02
C VAL A 5 7.04 -50.42 54.81
N SER A 6 5.86 -51.03 54.86
CA SER A 6 4.87 -50.98 53.78
C SER A 6 4.38 -49.56 53.48
N MET A 7 4.21 -48.72 54.50
CA MET A 7 3.77 -47.33 54.34
C MET A 7 4.85 -46.46 53.69
N SER A 8 6.13 -46.68 54.05
CA SER A 8 7.26 -46.00 53.41
C SER A 8 7.42 -46.37 51.93
N ALA A 9 7.24 -47.65 51.58
CA ALA A 9 7.28 -48.12 50.20
C ALA A 9 6.13 -47.54 49.35
N ALA A 10 4.92 -47.45 49.93
CA ALA A 10 3.77 -46.85 49.26
C ALA A 10 3.96 -45.34 48.99
N MET A 11 4.56 -44.59 49.94
CA MET A 11 4.87 -43.16 49.75
C MET A 11 5.89 -42.93 48.63
N MET A 12 6.92 -43.77 48.52
CA MET A 12 7.90 -43.68 47.43
C MET A 12 7.25 -43.93 46.07
N LEU A 13 6.36 -44.91 45.96
CA LEU A 13 5.62 -45.19 44.72
C LEU A 13 4.70 -44.03 44.33
N LEU A 14 3.94 -43.47 45.27
CA LEU A 14 3.05 -42.34 45.00
C LEU A 14 3.83 -41.08 44.58
N SER A 15 4.99 -40.82 45.20
CA SER A 15 5.87 -39.72 44.79
C SER A 15 6.44 -39.93 43.38
N GLY A 16 6.82 -41.16 43.04
CA GLY A 16 7.27 -41.51 41.69
C GLY A 16 6.17 -41.29 40.63
N ILE A 17 4.95 -41.76 40.91
CA ILE A 17 3.81 -41.58 40.01
C ILE A 17 3.49 -40.10 39.81
N GLY A 18 3.48 -39.30 40.89
CA GLY A 18 3.29 -37.86 40.82
C GLY A 18 4.32 -37.16 39.93
N GLY A 19 5.60 -37.56 40.03
CA GLY A 19 6.67 -37.06 39.17
C GLY A 19 6.46 -37.41 37.69
N THR A 20 6.07 -38.65 37.39
CA THR A 20 5.82 -39.07 36.00
C THR A 20 4.61 -38.38 35.39
N LEU A 21 3.56 -38.10 36.17
CA LEU A 21 2.38 -37.36 35.69
C LEU A 21 2.74 -35.91 35.34
N VAL A 22 3.58 -35.24 36.13
CA VAL A 22 4.02 -33.86 35.83
C VAL A 22 4.87 -33.81 34.56
N ILE A 23 5.72 -34.81 34.33
CA ILE A 23 6.52 -34.88 33.09
C ILE A 23 5.59 -35.19 31.90
N ALA A 24 4.65 -36.12 32.05
CA ALA A 24 3.69 -36.46 31.01
C ALA A 24 2.79 -35.27 30.65
N THR A 25 2.27 -34.53 31.64
CA THR A 25 1.44 -33.34 31.38
C THR A 25 2.23 -32.22 30.73
N ARG A 26 3.49 -31.99 31.14
CA ARG A 26 4.38 -31.01 30.47
C ARG A 26 4.78 -31.43 29.05
N ALA A 27 4.93 -32.72 28.80
CA ALA A 27 5.22 -33.24 27.46
C ALA A 27 3.99 -33.15 26.53
N THR A 28 2.78 -33.12 27.09
CA THR A 28 1.55 -32.91 26.32
C THR A 28 1.13 -31.44 26.24
N ASP A 29 1.75 -30.54 27.01
CA ASP A 29 1.45 -29.12 26.94
C ASP A 29 2.08 -28.55 25.66
N PRO A 30 1.27 -28.21 24.63
CA PRO A 30 1.80 -27.70 23.36
C PRO A 30 2.56 -26.38 23.54
N ASN A 31 2.34 -25.66 24.65
CA ASN A 31 3.02 -24.41 24.95
C ASN A 31 4.43 -24.63 25.53
N LEU A 32 4.74 -25.83 26.05
CA LEU A 32 6.03 -26.13 26.68
C LEU A 32 6.98 -26.92 25.77
N VAL A 33 6.50 -27.37 24.61
CA VAL A 33 7.28 -28.16 23.67
C VAL A 33 7.55 -27.33 22.41
N PRO A 34 8.79 -26.84 22.20
CA PRO A 34 9.17 -26.07 21.01
C PRO A 34 8.79 -26.74 19.67
N ALA A 35 8.73 -28.08 19.66
CA ALA A 35 8.31 -28.84 18.50
C ALA A 35 6.82 -28.65 18.15
N ALA A 36 5.94 -28.49 19.14
CA ALA A 36 4.52 -28.24 18.91
C ALA A 36 4.30 -26.83 18.33
N GLY A 37 4.96 -25.82 18.89
CA GLY A 37 4.96 -24.46 18.32
C GLY A 37 5.51 -24.44 16.89
N THR A 38 6.62 -25.14 16.63
CA THR A 38 7.19 -25.25 15.28
C THR A 38 6.22 -25.91 14.30
N ALA A 39 5.52 -26.98 14.71
CA ALA A 39 4.53 -27.66 13.87
C ALA A 39 3.31 -26.77 13.56
N ALA A 40 2.81 -26.04 14.57
CA ALA A 40 1.76 -25.03 14.36
C ALA A 40 2.23 -23.94 13.37
N GLY A 41 3.47 -23.49 13.53
CA GLY A 41 4.06 -22.52 12.63
C GLY A 41 4.21 -23.01 11.19
N ILE A 42 4.60 -24.27 11.00
CA ILE A 42 4.64 -24.88 9.66
C ILE A 42 3.24 -24.90 9.03
N SER A 43 2.20 -25.27 9.78
CA SER A 43 0.83 -25.30 9.25
C SER A 43 0.32 -23.92 8.82
N LEU A 44 0.65 -22.86 9.59
CA LEU A 44 0.34 -21.48 9.22
C LEU A 44 1.06 -21.07 7.92
N VAL A 45 2.34 -21.39 7.83
CA VAL A 45 3.17 -21.10 6.65
C VAL A 45 2.67 -21.87 5.41
N GLU A 46 2.26 -23.13 5.56
CA GLU A 46 1.68 -23.91 4.47
C GLU A 46 0.38 -23.29 3.96
N ARG A 47 -0.48 -22.80 4.85
CA ARG A 47 -1.71 -22.08 4.47
C ARG A 47 -1.39 -20.81 3.70
N LEU A 48 -0.47 -20.00 4.22
CA LEU A 48 -0.04 -18.76 3.57
C LEU A 48 0.61 -19.05 2.21
N THR A 49 1.41 -20.11 2.11
CA THR A 49 1.99 -20.61 0.85
C THR A 49 0.90 -21.02 -0.15
N SER A 50 -0.14 -21.72 0.32
CA SER A 50 -1.27 -22.13 -0.52
C SER A 50 -1.97 -20.91 -1.11
N ASP A 51 -2.31 -19.92 -0.29
CA ASP A 51 -3.03 -18.72 -0.74
C ASP A 51 -2.18 -17.89 -1.72
N LEU A 52 -0.91 -17.64 -1.38
CA LEU A 52 -0.04 -16.79 -2.18
C LEU A 52 0.40 -17.41 -3.50
N ASN A 53 0.36 -18.74 -3.64
CA ASN A 53 0.63 -19.38 -4.93
C ASN A 53 -0.37 -18.98 -6.02
N TYR A 54 -1.58 -18.56 -5.65
CA TYR A 54 -2.65 -18.13 -6.55
C TYR A 54 -2.87 -16.61 -6.56
N ALA A 55 -2.01 -15.84 -5.88
CA ALA A 55 -2.13 -14.39 -5.82
C ALA A 55 -1.86 -13.75 -7.19
N VAL A 56 -2.79 -12.91 -7.65
CA VAL A 56 -2.71 -12.12 -8.89
C VAL A 56 -2.31 -10.66 -8.63
N ALA A 57 -2.55 -10.15 -7.42
CA ALA A 57 -2.12 -8.84 -6.97
C ALA A 57 -1.75 -8.85 -5.47
N LEU A 58 -0.84 -7.96 -5.07
CA LEU A 58 -0.43 -7.74 -3.68
C LEU A 58 -0.50 -6.24 -3.36
N PRO A 59 -1.71 -5.68 -3.15
CA PRO A 59 -1.92 -4.25 -3.01
C PRO A 59 -1.30 -3.65 -1.74
N VAL A 60 -1.31 -4.40 -0.63
CA VAL A 60 -0.78 -3.91 0.65
C VAL A 60 0.34 -4.79 1.14
N GLN A 61 1.48 -4.14 1.38
CA GLN A 61 2.71 -4.76 1.85
C GLN A 61 3.20 -3.98 3.06
N SER A 62 3.04 -4.55 4.25
CA SER A 62 3.67 -4.04 5.46
C SER A 62 4.33 -5.19 6.21
N PRO A 63 5.23 -4.91 7.17
CA PRO A 63 5.86 -5.96 7.96
C PRO A 63 4.86 -6.85 8.74
N TYR A 64 3.63 -6.37 8.97
CA TYR A 64 2.64 -7.00 9.86
C TYR A 64 1.29 -7.27 9.19
N MET A 65 1.09 -6.79 7.97
CA MET A 65 -0.13 -6.97 7.21
C MET A 65 0.22 -7.25 5.76
N LEU A 66 -0.38 -8.30 5.23
CA LEU A 66 -0.29 -8.71 3.84
C LEU A 66 -1.71 -8.84 3.30
N GLU A 67 -2.00 -8.17 2.19
CA GLU A 67 -3.25 -8.35 1.45
C GLU A 67 -2.93 -8.83 0.04
N ALA A 68 -3.63 -9.87 -0.39
CA ALA A 68 -3.46 -10.48 -1.71
C ALA A 68 -4.82 -10.63 -2.39
N THR A 69 -4.92 -10.26 -3.67
CA THR A 69 -6.04 -10.66 -4.51
C THR A 69 -5.72 -12.02 -5.12
N VAL A 70 -6.61 -12.98 -4.99
CA VAL A 70 -6.51 -14.32 -5.59
C VAL A 70 -7.57 -14.51 -6.67
N GLU A 71 -7.36 -15.50 -7.53
CA GLU A 71 -8.43 -15.96 -8.43
C GLU A 71 -9.62 -16.49 -7.62
N ASP A 72 -10.80 -16.42 -8.24
CA ASP A 72 -12.07 -16.96 -7.72
C ASP A 72 -11.90 -18.38 -7.13
N GLN A 73 -12.13 -18.55 -5.83
CA GLN A 73 -12.02 -19.85 -5.14
C GLN A 73 -13.38 -20.49 -4.90
N ASP A 74 -14.46 -19.71 -4.81
CA ASP A 74 -15.82 -20.19 -4.50
C ASP A 74 -16.71 -20.43 -5.73
N GLY A 75 -16.28 -19.94 -6.91
CA GLY A 75 -16.92 -20.14 -8.20
C GLY A 75 -17.97 -19.09 -8.57
N ASP A 76 -17.99 -17.93 -7.91
CA ASP A 76 -18.94 -16.85 -8.19
C ASP A 76 -18.55 -15.94 -9.38
N GLY A 77 -17.35 -16.13 -9.93
CA GLY A 77 -16.78 -15.38 -11.04
C GLY A 77 -16.12 -14.06 -10.66
N LEU A 78 -15.94 -13.78 -9.36
CA LEU A 78 -15.26 -12.61 -8.83
C LEU A 78 -13.92 -12.98 -8.19
N GLN A 79 -12.95 -12.07 -8.26
CA GLN A 79 -11.69 -12.26 -7.54
C GLN A 79 -11.90 -12.02 -6.04
N GLU A 80 -11.20 -12.78 -5.21
CA GLU A 80 -11.28 -12.67 -3.75
C GLU A 80 -10.09 -11.89 -3.19
N SER A 81 -10.31 -11.11 -2.13
CA SER A 81 -9.21 -10.55 -1.32
C SER A 81 -8.91 -11.47 -0.13
N ILE A 82 -7.65 -11.74 0.13
CA ILE A 82 -7.19 -12.46 1.32
C ILE A 82 -6.29 -11.52 2.11
N SER A 83 -6.64 -11.29 3.37
CA SER A 83 -5.86 -10.46 4.28
C SER A 83 -5.25 -11.32 5.39
N TYR A 84 -3.99 -11.05 5.71
CA TYR A 84 -3.27 -11.58 6.85
C TYR A 84 -2.88 -10.41 7.73
N LEU A 85 -3.30 -10.43 8.99
CA LEU A 85 -3.01 -9.38 9.96
C LEU A 85 -2.37 -9.98 11.20
N TRP A 86 -1.19 -9.48 11.56
CA TRP A 86 -0.47 -9.85 12.76
C TRP A 86 -0.41 -8.70 13.75
N TRP A 87 -0.79 -8.98 14.98
CA TRP A 87 -0.75 -8.03 16.08
C TRP A 87 0.48 -8.30 16.94
N SER A 88 1.43 -7.37 16.95
CA SER A 88 2.70 -7.57 17.65
C SER A 88 2.58 -7.59 19.18
N ASP A 89 1.50 -7.04 19.73
CA ASP A 89 1.23 -6.95 21.17
C ASP A 89 0.61 -8.24 21.72
N THR A 90 -0.27 -8.89 20.94
CA THR A 90 -0.87 -10.17 21.32
C THR A 90 -0.14 -11.38 20.73
N GLY A 91 0.65 -11.18 19.67
CA GLY A 91 1.21 -12.24 18.86
C GLY A 91 0.19 -12.93 17.96
N GLU A 92 -1.07 -12.49 17.96
CA GLU A 92 -2.13 -13.13 17.19
C GLU A 92 -1.94 -12.91 15.68
N LEU A 93 -2.18 -13.96 14.90
CA LEU A 93 -2.26 -13.91 13.44
C LEU A 93 -3.71 -14.25 13.03
N ALA A 94 -4.37 -13.32 12.34
CA ALA A 94 -5.68 -13.56 11.75
C ALA A 94 -5.64 -13.56 10.22
N ARG A 95 -6.66 -14.20 9.65
CA ARG A 95 -6.88 -14.27 8.20
C ARG A 95 -8.31 -13.85 7.87
N GLY A 96 -8.49 -12.95 6.91
CA GLY A 96 -9.77 -12.56 6.31
C GLY A 96 -9.88 -13.05 4.87
N VAL A 97 -11.12 -13.24 4.38
CA VAL A 97 -11.45 -13.55 2.97
C VAL A 97 -12.60 -12.65 2.53
N GLY A 98 -12.40 -11.94 1.42
CA GLY A 98 -13.33 -10.93 0.92
C GLY A 98 -13.61 -9.86 1.98
N ASP A 99 -14.89 -9.56 2.17
CA ASP A 99 -15.37 -8.61 3.18
C ASP A 99 -15.69 -9.26 4.54
N ALA A 100 -15.32 -10.53 4.74
CA ALA A 100 -15.55 -11.23 6.00
C ALA A 100 -14.60 -10.74 7.10
N ASP A 101 -15.08 -10.76 8.35
CA ASP A 101 -14.25 -10.46 9.53
C ASP A 101 -13.01 -11.36 9.56
N THR A 102 -11.87 -10.79 9.93
CA THR A 102 -10.62 -11.55 10.11
C THR A 102 -10.77 -12.51 11.29
N LEU A 103 -10.48 -13.79 11.08
CA LEU A 103 -10.54 -14.82 12.11
C LEU A 103 -9.13 -15.21 12.58
N PRO A 104 -8.89 -15.36 13.89
CA PRO A 104 -7.61 -15.86 14.40
C PRO A 104 -7.31 -17.24 13.83
N ILE A 105 -6.13 -17.41 13.24
CA ILE A 105 -5.65 -18.69 12.69
C ILE A 105 -4.50 -19.29 13.49
N GLY A 106 -3.84 -18.49 14.32
CA GLY A 106 -2.78 -18.95 15.21
C GLY A 106 -2.05 -17.79 15.88
N GLU A 107 -0.93 -18.10 16.52
CA GLU A 107 -0.08 -17.13 17.20
C GLU A 107 1.37 -17.24 16.69
N ALA A 108 2.07 -16.12 16.69
CA ALA A 108 3.48 -16.00 16.41
C ALA A 108 4.09 -14.91 17.30
N ALA A 109 5.16 -15.24 18.01
CA ALA A 109 5.92 -14.27 18.81
C ALA A 109 6.59 -13.20 17.93
N LYS A 110 6.91 -13.53 16.68
CA LYS A 110 7.39 -12.58 15.67
C LYS A 110 6.96 -13.04 14.29
N LEU A 111 6.46 -12.11 13.46
CA LEU A 111 6.22 -12.31 12.04
C LEU A 111 6.88 -11.19 11.25
N GLU A 112 7.51 -11.54 10.14
CA GLU A 112 8.17 -10.60 9.24
C GLU A 112 8.01 -11.07 7.80
N PHE A 113 7.49 -10.17 6.96
CA PHE A 113 7.41 -10.33 5.51
C PHE A 113 8.51 -9.52 4.83
N THR A 114 9.28 -10.15 3.95
CA THR A 114 10.14 -9.44 3.00
C THR A 114 9.86 -9.92 1.58
N TYR A 115 10.05 -9.04 0.60
CA TYR A 115 9.58 -9.27 -0.76
C TYR A 115 10.76 -9.22 -1.73
N ASP A 116 10.87 -10.25 -2.57
CA ASP A 116 11.74 -10.19 -3.73
C ASP A 116 10.94 -9.70 -4.92
N SER A 117 11.51 -8.73 -5.64
CA SER A 117 10.89 -8.12 -6.81
C SER A 117 11.88 -8.02 -7.95
N TYR A 118 11.36 -8.02 -9.17
CA TYR A 118 12.12 -7.57 -10.32
C TYR A 118 11.32 -6.55 -11.11
N ASN A 119 12.05 -5.72 -11.82
CA ASN A 119 11.47 -4.72 -12.69
C ASN A 119 11.39 -5.33 -14.09
N ALA A 120 10.18 -5.50 -14.61
CA ALA A 120 10.02 -5.92 -15.98
C ALA A 120 10.16 -4.70 -16.89
N ASN A 121 10.97 -4.84 -17.93
CA ASN A 121 10.88 -3.95 -19.08
C ASN A 121 9.58 -4.31 -19.80
N GLU A 122 8.54 -3.51 -19.60
CA GLU A 122 7.37 -3.57 -20.46
C GLU A 122 7.61 -2.65 -21.66
N ASP A 123 7.02 -2.96 -22.81
CA ASP A 123 7.21 -2.27 -24.10
C ASP A 123 6.64 -0.83 -24.14
N GLY A 124 6.73 -0.09 -23.03
CA GLY A 124 6.34 1.30 -22.89
C GLY A 124 4.83 1.54 -22.77
N THR A 125 4.00 0.49 -22.75
CA THR A 125 2.53 0.62 -22.69
C THR A 125 1.96 0.59 -21.28
N THR A 126 2.67 0.03 -20.30
CA THR A 126 2.19 -0.10 -18.93
C THR A 126 2.79 0.99 -18.05
N GLU A 127 1.94 1.78 -17.39
CA GLU A 127 2.34 2.91 -16.54
C GLU A 127 2.21 2.54 -15.07
N LEU A 128 3.16 2.96 -14.24
CA LEU A 128 3.06 2.87 -12.78
C LEU A 128 2.12 3.94 -12.28
N GLN A 129 1.20 3.56 -11.39
CA GLN A 129 0.52 4.52 -10.54
C GLN A 129 1.50 4.89 -9.43
N TRP A 130 2.01 6.12 -9.46
CA TRP A 130 2.99 6.60 -8.48
C TRP A 130 2.35 7.16 -7.22
N LEU A 131 1.12 7.60 -7.38
CA LEU A 131 0.39 8.28 -6.34
C LEU A 131 -1.08 7.99 -6.53
N SER A 132 -1.72 7.45 -5.50
CA SER A 132 -3.16 7.43 -5.35
C SER A 132 -3.48 8.27 -4.13
N LEU A 133 -3.83 9.55 -4.33
CA LEU A 133 -4.27 10.39 -3.23
C LEU A 133 -5.77 10.23 -3.05
N ASN A 134 -6.16 9.86 -1.83
CA ASN A 134 -7.49 10.07 -1.26
C ASN A 134 -8.70 9.30 -1.83
N LYS A 135 -8.54 8.30 -2.69
CA LYS A 135 -9.72 7.47 -3.05
C LYS A 135 -10.35 6.79 -1.82
N GLU A 136 -9.55 6.52 -0.79
CA GLU A 136 -10.00 5.86 0.45
C GLU A 136 -10.37 6.83 1.58
N ASN A 137 -10.24 8.15 1.37
CA ASN A 137 -10.47 9.11 2.43
C ASN A 137 -11.99 9.32 2.62
N THR A 138 -12.51 8.90 3.77
CA THR A 138 -13.93 9.03 4.17
C THR A 138 -14.27 10.42 4.73
N GLY A 139 -13.31 11.34 4.75
CA GLY A 139 -13.49 12.71 5.21
C GLY A 139 -14.50 13.52 4.36
N PRO A 140 -14.99 14.65 4.88
CA PRO A 140 -15.90 15.51 4.14
C PRO A 140 -15.23 16.05 2.87
N LEU A 141 -15.94 15.90 1.75
CA LEU A 141 -15.52 16.44 0.46
C LEU A 141 -15.57 17.98 0.51
N ALA A 142 -14.44 18.64 0.24
CA ALA A 142 -14.41 20.09 0.04
C ALA A 142 -14.24 20.43 -1.45
N GLU A 143 -14.73 21.61 -1.82
CA GLU A 143 -14.80 22.07 -3.22
C GLU A 143 -13.93 23.30 -3.47
N ALA A 144 -13.17 23.26 -4.56
CA ALA A 144 -12.25 24.32 -4.98
C ALA A 144 -12.57 24.77 -6.42
N LYS A 145 -13.09 26.00 -6.57
CA LYS A 145 -13.45 26.55 -7.89
C LYS A 145 -12.23 27.14 -8.61
N LEU A 146 -11.94 26.65 -9.82
CA LEU A 146 -10.88 27.16 -10.70
C LEU A 146 -11.37 28.39 -11.45
N ASN A 147 -10.94 29.58 -11.07
CA ASN A 147 -11.38 30.83 -11.69
C ASN A 147 -10.19 31.79 -11.95
N GLY A 148 -10.46 32.99 -12.47
CA GLY A 148 -9.40 33.94 -12.84
C GLY A 148 -8.53 34.45 -11.67
N ASN A 149 -8.93 34.18 -10.42
CA ASN A 149 -8.14 34.50 -9.22
C ASN A 149 -7.59 33.24 -8.56
N ASN A 150 -8.34 32.13 -8.56
CA ASN A 150 -7.98 30.94 -7.80
C ASN A 150 -7.43 29.84 -8.71
N ALA A 151 -6.25 29.37 -8.37
CA ALA A 151 -5.65 28.17 -8.94
C ALA A 151 -5.27 27.19 -7.81
N TYR A 152 -5.24 25.92 -8.13
CA TYR A 152 -4.97 24.85 -7.18
C TYR A 152 -3.98 23.88 -7.77
N GLY A 153 -3.31 23.11 -6.93
CA GLY A 153 -2.41 22.07 -7.38
C GLY A 153 -2.07 21.11 -6.26
N VAL A 154 -1.17 20.20 -6.55
CA VAL A 154 -0.62 19.30 -5.56
C VAL A 154 0.89 19.26 -5.70
N TYR A 155 1.59 19.35 -4.57
CA TYR A 155 2.97 18.92 -4.47
C TYR A 155 2.97 17.45 -4.10
N PHE A 156 3.84 16.66 -4.73
CA PHE A 156 4.09 15.29 -4.29
C PHE A 156 5.53 14.87 -4.60
N ARG A 157 5.99 13.85 -3.87
CA ARG A 157 7.25 13.17 -4.15
C ARG A 157 7.00 11.67 -4.22
N PRO A 158 7.18 11.02 -5.38
CA PRO A 158 6.91 9.60 -5.50
C PRO A 158 7.90 8.79 -4.65
N VAL A 159 7.43 7.71 -4.06
CA VAL A 159 8.28 6.69 -3.45
C VAL A 159 8.81 5.80 -4.56
N LEU A 160 10.09 5.98 -4.91
CA LEU A 160 10.74 5.25 -5.99
C LEU A 160 11.67 4.16 -5.44
N PRO A 161 11.85 3.04 -6.16
CA PRO A 161 12.89 2.08 -5.84
C PRO A 161 14.28 2.73 -5.79
N THR A 162 15.18 2.20 -4.96
CA THR A 162 16.55 2.75 -4.78
C THR A 162 17.40 2.73 -6.06
N VAL A 163 17.02 1.93 -7.05
CA VAL A 163 17.66 1.87 -8.38
C VAL A 163 17.22 2.98 -9.33
N ALA A 164 16.14 3.71 -9.01
CA ALA A 164 15.64 4.79 -9.83
C ALA A 164 16.57 6.01 -9.77
N VAL A 165 16.96 6.52 -10.94
CA VAL A 165 17.71 7.79 -11.06
C VAL A 165 16.84 8.91 -11.60
N ALA A 166 15.76 8.57 -12.31
CA ALA A 166 14.81 9.52 -12.84
C ALA A 166 13.40 8.95 -12.94
N TRP A 167 12.41 9.81 -13.16
CA TRP A 167 11.02 9.44 -13.38
C TRP A 167 10.30 10.48 -14.25
N SER A 168 9.13 10.13 -14.77
CA SER A 168 8.31 11.02 -15.60
C SER A 168 6.83 10.74 -15.36
N ILE A 169 6.00 11.76 -15.48
CA ILE A 169 4.54 11.64 -15.43
C ILE A 169 4.02 11.40 -16.86
N THR A 170 2.99 10.57 -17.01
CA THR A 170 2.38 10.28 -18.32
C THR A 170 0.88 10.59 -18.34
N ARG A 171 0.19 10.47 -17.21
CA ARG A 171 -1.17 10.97 -17.04
C ARG A 171 -1.46 11.33 -15.60
N VAL A 172 -2.48 12.15 -15.45
CA VAL A 172 -3.06 12.54 -14.17
C VAL A 172 -4.56 12.29 -14.25
N ARG A 173 -5.14 11.73 -13.19
CA ARG A 173 -6.59 11.63 -13.01
C ARG A 173 -7.00 12.50 -11.83
N LEU A 174 -8.08 13.24 -11.99
CA LEU A 174 -8.58 14.20 -11.01
C LEU A 174 -10.06 13.97 -10.81
N TRP A 175 -10.54 14.12 -9.57
CA TRP A 175 -11.97 14.22 -9.30
C TRP A 175 -12.43 15.66 -9.48
N MET A 176 -13.23 15.90 -10.52
CA MET A 176 -13.72 17.24 -10.83
C MET A 176 -15.08 17.22 -11.52
N ARG A 177 -15.75 18.37 -11.52
CA ARG A 177 -17.01 18.61 -12.24
C ARG A 177 -16.99 19.97 -12.93
N SER A 178 -17.85 20.13 -13.94
CA SER A 178 -18.17 21.45 -14.51
C SER A 178 -18.88 22.33 -13.47
N GLU A 179 -18.69 23.66 -13.54
CA GLU A 179 -19.35 24.63 -12.67
C GLU A 179 -20.41 25.47 -13.40
N GLY A 180 -20.39 25.54 -14.74
CA GLY A 180 -21.37 26.33 -15.48
C GLY A 180 -21.41 26.13 -16.99
N ASN A 181 -21.67 27.22 -17.73
CA ASN A 181 -21.86 27.22 -19.19
C ASN A 181 -20.52 27.03 -19.91
N THR A 182 -20.01 25.80 -19.94
CA THR A 182 -19.20 25.11 -20.97
C THR A 182 -18.04 25.84 -21.68
N ASN A 183 -17.68 27.07 -21.35
CA ASN A 183 -16.62 27.83 -22.03
C ASN A 183 -15.39 28.04 -21.15
N GLY A 184 -15.36 27.41 -19.97
CA GLY A 184 -14.17 27.34 -19.15
C GLY A 184 -13.05 26.57 -19.86
N ALA A 185 -11.81 27.00 -19.64
CA ALA A 185 -10.63 26.28 -20.10
C ALA A 185 -9.60 26.28 -18.97
N LEU A 186 -9.02 25.13 -18.68
CA LEU A 186 -7.93 25.03 -17.71
C LEU A 186 -6.62 24.64 -18.40
N ALA A 187 -5.53 25.14 -17.84
CA ALA A 187 -4.20 24.59 -18.07
C ALA A 187 -3.83 23.69 -16.89
N MET A 188 -3.38 22.48 -17.19
CA MET A 188 -2.67 21.63 -16.24
C MET A 188 -1.17 21.68 -16.55
N ASP A 189 -0.42 22.19 -15.60
CA ASP A 189 1.02 22.29 -15.69
C ASP A 189 1.70 21.29 -14.76
N VAL A 190 2.83 20.78 -15.21
CA VAL A 190 3.77 20.03 -14.39
C VAL A 190 5.00 20.88 -14.20
N HIS A 191 5.32 21.18 -12.95
CA HIS A 191 6.51 21.89 -12.53
C HIS A 191 7.44 20.98 -11.75
N SER A 192 8.74 21.25 -11.84
CA SER A 192 9.66 20.82 -10.78
C SER A 192 9.33 21.55 -9.48
N ALA A 193 9.57 20.90 -8.34
CA ALA A 193 9.44 21.54 -7.03
C ALA A 193 10.78 22.14 -6.57
N ASN A 194 10.73 23.36 -6.02
CA ASN A 194 11.86 23.95 -5.30
C ASN A 194 12.04 23.34 -3.90
N ASP A 195 13.00 23.85 -3.14
CA ASP A 195 13.31 23.35 -1.80
C ASP A 195 12.23 23.67 -0.73
N HIS A 196 11.21 24.46 -1.09
CA HIS A 196 10.03 24.74 -0.27
C HIS A 196 8.79 23.95 -0.72
N SER A 197 8.95 22.96 -1.60
CA SER A 197 7.84 22.17 -2.15
C SER A 197 6.84 23.00 -2.97
N LEU A 198 7.28 24.13 -3.54
CA LEU A 198 6.47 24.99 -4.39
C LEU A 198 6.88 24.86 -5.87
N PRO A 199 6.00 25.18 -6.83
CA PRO A 199 6.32 25.17 -8.26
C PRO A 199 7.53 26.06 -8.59
N ASP A 200 8.46 25.54 -9.39
CA ASP A 200 9.66 26.23 -9.87
C ASP A 200 9.69 26.26 -11.41
N VAL A 201 10.43 25.34 -12.04
CA VAL A 201 10.55 25.29 -13.50
C VAL A 201 9.37 24.52 -14.10
N LEU A 202 8.65 25.15 -15.04
CA LEU A 202 7.62 24.51 -15.87
C LEU A 202 8.27 23.46 -16.79
N ILE A 203 7.79 22.22 -16.72
CA ILE A 203 8.27 21.09 -17.51
C ILE A 203 7.36 20.85 -18.70
N GLN A 204 6.04 20.80 -18.45
CA GLN A 204 5.04 20.62 -19.49
C GLN A 204 3.73 21.29 -19.09
N SER A 205 2.96 21.70 -20.09
CA SER A 205 1.61 22.23 -19.94
C SER A 205 0.68 21.55 -20.94
N THR A 206 -0.55 21.28 -20.53
CA THR A 206 -1.63 20.80 -21.39
C THR A 206 -2.93 21.51 -21.02
N SER A 207 -3.89 21.56 -21.93
CA SER A 207 -5.17 22.25 -21.70
C SER A 207 -6.35 21.31 -21.85
N ALA A 208 -7.38 21.53 -21.05
CA ALA A 208 -8.66 20.83 -21.14
C ALA A 208 -9.82 21.84 -21.14
N SER A 209 -10.90 21.49 -21.84
CA SER A 209 -12.13 22.28 -21.90
C SER A 209 -13.06 21.86 -20.78
N GLU A 210 -13.78 22.82 -20.18
CA GLU A 210 -14.81 22.51 -19.17
C GLU A 210 -15.93 21.60 -19.74
N GLN A 211 -16.12 21.62 -21.06
CA GLN A 211 -17.08 20.74 -21.76
C GLN A 211 -16.75 19.25 -21.64
N ASP A 212 -15.48 18.94 -21.38
CA ASP A 212 -15.02 17.57 -21.26
C ASP A 212 -15.32 17.01 -19.84
N PHE A 213 -15.77 17.87 -18.92
CA PHE A 213 -16.09 17.49 -17.54
C PHE A 213 -17.57 17.20 -17.36
N GLN A 214 -17.88 16.26 -16.47
CA GLN A 214 -19.26 15.91 -16.15
C GLN A 214 -19.90 16.98 -15.23
N ALA A 215 -21.23 17.01 -15.21
CA ALA A 215 -21.98 17.89 -14.31
C ALA A 215 -21.81 17.50 -12.83
N GLU A 216 -21.67 16.20 -12.58
CA GLU A 216 -21.36 15.63 -11.26
C GLU A 216 -19.86 15.36 -11.13
N PHE A 217 -19.36 15.22 -9.89
CA PHE A 217 -17.97 14.85 -9.66
C PHE A 217 -17.66 13.48 -10.26
N ALA A 218 -16.74 13.47 -11.22
CA ALA A 218 -16.27 12.28 -11.87
C ALA A 218 -14.77 12.32 -12.11
N GLU A 219 -14.19 11.15 -12.35
CA GLU A 219 -12.78 11.05 -12.74
C GLU A 219 -12.59 11.67 -14.14
N THR A 220 -11.70 12.66 -14.21
CA THR A 220 -11.24 13.26 -15.45
C THR A 220 -9.78 12.92 -15.65
N GLN A 221 -9.46 12.34 -16.80
CA GLN A 221 -8.09 11.93 -17.13
C GLN A 221 -7.46 12.90 -18.13
N ILE A 222 -6.27 13.40 -17.78
CA ILE A 222 -5.48 14.28 -18.64
C ILE A 222 -4.13 13.60 -18.92
N LYS A 223 -3.85 13.39 -20.20
CA LYS A 223 -2.64 12.71 -20.69
C LYS A 223 -1.56 13.71 -21.07
N PHE A 224 -0.32 13.31 -20.85
CA PHE A 224 0.87 14.03 -21.28
C PHE A 224 1.64 13.20 -22.30
N THR A 225 2.07 13.84 -23.38
CA THR A 225 2.74 13.16 -24.49
C THR A 225 4.23 12.96 -24.28
N SER A 226 4.90 13.83 -23.51
CA SER A 226 6.33 13.71 -23.22
C SER A 226 6.76 14.65 -22.08
N ILE A 227 6.58 14.23 -20.83
CA ILE A 227 7.14 14.99 -19.70
C ILE A 227 8.65 14.70 -19.64
N GLY A 228 9.45 15.76 -19.53
CA GLY A 228 10.87 15.63 -19.29
C GLY A 228 11.16 14.79 -18.05
N ARG A 229 12.31 14.12 -18.01
CA ARG A 229 12.68 13.29 -16.86
C ARG A 229 13.01 14.15 -15.64
N LEU A 230 12.34 13.88 -14.53
CA LEU A 230 12.62 14.43 -13.20
C LEU A 230 13.64 13.54 -12.49
N ALA A 231 14.51 14.12 -11.66
CA ALA A 231 15.44 13.35 -10.84
C ALA A 231 14.69 12.56 -9.77
N ALA A 232 15.14 11.35 -9.44
CA ALA A 232 14.48 10.46 -8.48
C ALA A 232 14.34 11.05 -7.06
N ASN A 233 15.19 12.01 -6.69
CA ASN A 233 15.14 12.68 -5.39
C ASN A 233 14.35 14.00 -5.40
N ARG A 234 13.78 14.40 -6.54
CA ARG A 234 13.00 15.64 -6.68
C ARG A 234 11.51 15.33 -6.72
N GLY A 235 10.72 16.13 -6.00
CA GLY A 235 9.27 16.15 -6.12
C GLY A 235 8.81 16.96 -7.34
N ALA A 236 7.52 16.89 -7.63
CA ALA A 236 6.87 17.67 -8.68
C ALA A 236 5.66 18.41 -8.11
N CYS A 237 5.24 19.45 -8.83
CA CYS A 237 3.97 20.11 -8.60
C CYS A 237 3.10 19.94 -9.85
N VAL A 238 1.88 19.45 -9.67
CA VAL A 238 0.84 19.46 -10.72
C VAL A 238 -0.13 20.57 -10.39
N THR A 239 -0.19 21.59 -11.23
CA THR A 239 -1.02 22.78 -10.99
C THR A 239 -2.10 22.93 -12.03
N LEU A 240 -3.27 23.38 -11.61
CA LEU A 240 -4.44 23.66 -12.42
C LEU A 240 -4.74 25.16 -12.35
N ARG A 241 -4.74 25.81 -13.51
CA ARG A 241 -4.99 27.25 -13.64
C ARG A 241 -6.11 27.50 -14.63
N ASN A 242 -6.93 28.51 -14.37
CA ASN A 242 -7.91 28.94 -15.35
C ASN A 242 -7.22 29.77 -16.45
N ILE A 243 -7.39 29.37 -17.70
CA ILE A 243 -6.89 30.10 -18.87
C ILE A 243 -8.02 30.71 -19.72
N GLY A 244 -9.28 30.44 -19.35
CA GLY A 244 -10.47 31.02 -19.96
C GLY A 244 -10.97 32.29 -19.26
N SER A 245 -12.04 32.87 -19.81
CA SER A 245 -12.73 34.03 -19.22
C SER A 245 -13.80 33.67 -18.19
N SER A 246 -14.23 32.41 -18.14
CA SER A 246 -15.18 31.86 -17.16
C SER A 246 -14.49 30.89 -16.22
N THR A 247 -15.17 30.48 -15.13
CA THR A 247 -14.71 29.38 -14.27
C THR A 247 -14.45 28.13 -15.10
N ALA A 248 -13.35 27.42 -14.83
CA ALA A 248 -12.94 26.25 -15.61
C ALA A 248 -13.44 24.93 -15.03
N GLY A 249 -13.96 24.92 -13.80
CA GLY A 249 -14.51 23.76 -13.13
C GLY A 249 -14.37 23.82 -11.61
N VAL A 250 -14.81 22.76 -10.93
CA VAL A 250 -14.65 22.57 -9.49
C VAL A 250 -13.86 21.30 -9.22
N LEU A 251 -12.85 21.41 -8.38
CA LEU A 251 -12.01 20.32 -7.91
C LEU A 251 -12.50 19.82 -6.55
N ALA A 252 -12.41 18.50 -6.35
CA ALA A 252 -12.55 17.86 -5.05
C ALA A 252 -11.21 17.83 -4.31
N TYR A 253 -11.23 18.14 -3.01
CA TYR A 253 -10.09 17.93 -2.11
C TYR A 253 -10.56 17.51 -0.72
N GLY A 254 -9.67 16.86 0.04
CA GLY A 254 -9.92 16.46 1.43
C GLY A 254 -9.40 17.49 2.42
N THR A 255 -10.17 17.79 3.47
CA THR A 255 -9.78 18.68 4.57
C THR A 255 -10.61 18.39 5.84
N PRO A 256 -10.07 18.58 7.06
CA PRO A 256 -8.67 18.61 7.45
C PRO A 256 -8.21 17.17 7.75
N SER A 257 -7.81 16.44 6.72
CA SER A 257 -7.48 15.02 6.87
C SER A 257 -6.50 14.59 5.80
N LYS A 258 -5.34 15.24 5.77
CA LYS A 258 -4.21 14.69 4.99
C LYS A 258 -3.90 13.29 5.48
N THR A 259 -4.13 12.32 4.61
CA THR A 259 -3.80 10.92 4.85
C THR A 259 -2.52 10.50 4.12
N THR A 260 -2.12 11.19 3.04
CA THR A 260 -0.96 10.77 2.26
C THR A 260 0.34 11.45 2.70
N PRO A 261 1.35 10.69 3.15
CA PRO A 261 2.67 11.22 3.43
C PRO A 261 3.34 11.76 2.15
N GLY A 262 4.02 12.90 2.26
CA GLY A 262 4.83 13.44 1.14
C GLY A 262 4.06 14.19 0.06
N SER A 263 2.73 14.34 0.17
CA SER A 263 1.92 15.25 -0.65
C SER A 263 1.56 16.53 0.10
N ALA A 264 1.02 17.55 -0.58
CA ALA A 264 0.35 18.70 0.03
C ALA A 264 -0.44 19.47 -1.03
N LEU A 265 -1.59 20.06 -0.63
CA LEU A 265 -2.35 20.95 -1.48
C LEU A 265 -1.56 22.24 -1.74
N LEU A 266 -1.57 22.69 -2.99
CA LEU A 266 -1.05 23.99 -3.40
C LEU A 266 -2.22 24.92 -3.70
N VAL A 267 -2.19 26.13 -3.16
CA VAL A 267 -3.24 27.13 -3.34
C VAL A 267 -2.63 28.40 -3.89
N SER A 268 -3.27 28.98 -4.89
CA SER A 268 -2.90 30.27 -5.46
C SER A 268 -4.13 31.18 -5.54
N LYS A 269 -3.97 32.43 -5.11
CA LYS A 269 -5.02 33.48 -5.12
C LYS A 269 -4.80 34.52 -6.22
N ASP A 270 -3.85 34.26 -7.12
CA ASP A 270 -3.49 35.11 -8.25
C ASP A 270 -3.31 34.32 -9.57
N ASN A 271 -4.07 33.23 -9.71
CA ASN A 271 -4.08 32.33 -10.86
C ASN A 271 -2.70 31.76 -11.22
N GLY A 272 -1.95 31.38 -10.20
CA GLY A 272 -0.68 30.67 -10.28
C GLY A 272 0.56 31.55 -10.40
N ARG A 273 0.47 32.86 -10.11
CA ARG A 273 1.66 33.73 -10.05
C ARG A 273 2.44 33.54 -8.75
N SER A 274 1.74 33.24 -7.66
CA SER A 274 2.29 32.84 -6.37
C SER A 274 1.53 31.63 -5.82
N TRP A 275 2.23 30.81 -5.04
CA TRP A 275 1.71 29.57 -4.49
C TRP A 275 1.96 29.51 -2.99
N GLU A 276 0.95 29.09 -2.24
CA GLU A 276 0.99 28.78 -0.82
C GLU A 276 0.82 27.25 -0.67
N LEU A 277 1.54 26.66 0.27
CA LEU A 277 1.41 25.25 0.63
C LEU A 277 0.37 25.12 1.75
N ASP A 278 -0.67 24.30 1.55
CA ASP A 278 -1.57 23.86 2.60
C ASP A 278 -1.21 22.42 2.98
N PRO A 279 -0.50 22.22 4.12
CA PRO A 279 -0.02 20.90 4.51
C PRO A 279 -1.10 20.00 5.12
N ASP A 280 -2.30 20.52 5.41
CA ASP A 280 -3.37 19.79 6.11
C ASP A 280 -4.47 19.30 5.16
N SER A 281 -4.42 19.73 3.90
CA SER A 281 -5.33 19.36 2.83
C SER A 281 -4.60 18.64 1.71
N ASP A 282 -5.33 17.83 0.94
CA ASP A 282 -4.77 17.16 -0.23
C ASP A 282 -5.81 16.98 -1.35
N LEU A 283 -5.35 17.10 -2.59
CA LEU A 283 -6.19 17.02 -3.78
C LEU A 283 -6.60 15.56 -4.03
N TRP A 284 -7.80 15.33 -4.57
CA TRP A 284 -8.20 13.99 -5.02
C TRP A 284 -7.63 13.74 -6.41
N ILE A 285 -6.46 13.11 -6.45
CA ILE A 285 -5.64 12.97 -7.65
C ILE A 285 -4.91 11.62 -7.68
N GLU A 286 -4.86 11.02 -8.86
CA GLU A 286 -3.95 9.91 -9.15
C GLU A 286 -2.92 10.34 -10.19
N VAL A 287 -1.64 10.06 -9.93
CA VAL A 287 -0.54 10.40 -10.84
C VAL A 287 0.12 9.13 -11.34
N PHE A 288 0.23 9.01 -12.66
CA PHE A 288 0.83 7.85 -13.33
C PHE A 288 2.09 8.25 -14.07
N GLY A 289 2.99 7.30 -14.24
CA GLY A 289 4.24 7.54 -14.95
C GLY A 289 5.16 6.33 -15.07
N HIS A 290 6.44 6.64 -15.30
CA HIS A 290 7.52 5.66 -15.38
C HIS A 290 8.71 6.11 -14.54
N TYR A 291 9.58 5.17 -14.20
CA TYR A 291 10.91 5.49 -13.67
C TYR A 291 11.99 4.86 -14.53
N TYR A 292 13.20 5.39 -14.34
CA TYR A 292 14.36 5.04 -15.12
C TYR A 292 15.52 4.68 -14.20
N ASP A 293 16.25 3.62 -14.52
CA ASP A 293 17.51 3.29 -13.86
C ASP A 293 18.70 4.07 -14.44
N SER A 294 19.88 3.87 -13.87
CA SER A 294 21.14 4.48 -14.34
C SER A 294 21.53 4.11 -15.77
N ARG A 295 20.93 3.08 -16.37
CA ARG A 295 21.14 2.64 -17.75
C ARG A 295 20.09 3.23 -18.70
N GLY A 296 19.10 3.95 -18.17
CA GLY A 296 18.01 4.56 -18.93
C GLY A 296 16.90 3.58 -19.29
N ASN A 297 16.88 2.38 -18.72
CA ASN A 297 15.78 1.42 -18.90
C ASN A 297 14.51 2.00 -18.29
N CYS A 298 13.40 1.89 -19.01
CA CYS A 298 12.10 2.38 -18.58
C CYS A 298 11.32 1.25 -17.91
N PHE A 299 10.88 1.47 -16.68
CA PHE A 299 10.12 0.48 -15.93
C PHE A 299 8.69 1.01 -15.69
N GLY A 300 7.73 0.18 -16.06
CA GLY A 300 6.28 0.43 -16.00
C GLY A 300 5.52 -0.46 -15.00
N SER A 301 6.19 -1.50 -14.50
CA SER A 301 5.68 -2.39 -13.46
C SER A 301 6.82 -2.97 -12.63
N VAL A 302 6.58 -3.09 -11.34
CA VAL A 302 7.38 -3.92 -10.43
C VAL A 302 6.58 -5.19 -10.21
N TYR A 303 7.20 -6.35 -10.42
CA TYR A 303 6.56 -7.65 -10.22
C TYR A 303 7.25 -8.36 -9.06
N LEU A 304 6.45 -8.95 -8.18
CA LEU A 304 6.95 -9.73 -7.06
C LEU A 304 7.24 -11.16 -7.51
N THR A 305 8.42 -11.68 -7.20
CA THR A 305 8.80 -13.06 -7.50
C THR A 305 8.60 -13.99 -6.33
N SER A 306 8.77 -13.48 -5.11
CA SER A 306 8.65 -14.28 -3.91
C SER A 306 8.35 -13.45 -2.67
N VAL A 307 7.68 -14.08 -1.70
CA VAL A 307 7.53 -13.57 -0.34
C VAL A 307 8.38 -14.44 0.59
N ASN A 308 9.36 -13.83 1.24
CA ASN A 308 10.11 -14.45 2.32
C ASN A 308 9.34 -14.23 3.61
N VAL A 309 8.97 -15.33 4.27
CA VAL A 309 8.27 -15.30 5.56
C VAL A 309 9.21 -15.81 6.62
N THR A 310 9.47 -14.97 7.63
CA THR A 310 10.14 -15.39 8.86
C THR A 310 9.14 -15.32 9.99
N MET A 311 8.90 -16.47 10.62
CA MET A 311 7.97 -16.59 11.72
C MET A 311 8.66 -17.26 12.91
N VAL A 312 8.43 -16.73 14.10
CA VAL A 312 8.88 -17.32 15.36
C VAL A 312 7.63 -17.73 16.12
N ALA A 313 7.37 -19.03 16.21
CA ALA A 313 6.10 -19.53 16.74
C ALA A 313 5.99 -19.39 18.27
N HIS A 314 7.11 -19.31 18.97
CA HIS A 314 7.17 -19.16 20.43
C HIS A 314 8.32 -18.22 20.80
N GLU A 315 8.38 -17.68 22.03
CA GLU A 315 9.49 -16.84 22.50
C GLU A 315 10.88 -17.52 22.46
N SER A 316 10.94 -18.83 22.17
CA SER A 316 12.20 -19.54 21.99
C SER A 316 12.77 -19.31 20.59
N THR A 317 14.05 -18.95 20.54
CA THR A 317 14.83 -18.82 19.30
C THR A 317 14.94 -20.12 18.50
N ASP A 318 14.60 -21.26 19.09
CA ASP A 318 14.61 -22.56 18.41
C ASP A 318 13.33 -22.83 17.58
N SER A 319 12.32 -21.96 17.69
CA SER A 319 11.01 -22.13 17.03
C SER A 319 10.86 -21.26 15.76
N VAL A 320 11.96 -21.04 15.05
CA VAL A 320 11.99 -20.18 13.86
C VAL A 320 11.67 -20.99 12.61
N VAL A 321 10.57 -20.62 11.95
CA VAL A 321 10.19 -21.12 10.62
C VAL A 321 10.54 -20.06 9.59
N ARG A 322 11.35 -20.43 8.59
CA ARG A 322 11.67 -19.57 7.44
C ARG A 322 11.24 -20.26 6.17
N THR A 323 10.49 -19.55 5.34
CA THR A 323 10.10 -20.04 4.03
C THR A 323 10.28 -18.97 2.96
N LEU A 324 10.55 -19.41 1.75
CA LEU A 324 10.50 -18.60 0.54
C LEU A 324 9.30 -19.09 -0.26
N ILE A 325 8.30 -18.24 -0.43
CA ILE A 325 7.08 -18.57 -1.16
C ILE A 325 7.19 -17.98 -2.56
N PRO A 326 7.42 -18.81 -3.61
CA PRO A 326 7.46 -18.31 -4.97
C PRO A 326 6.07 -17.89 -5.43
N LEU A 327 5.97 -16.71 -6.03
CA LEU A 327 4.72 -16.17 -6.58
C LEU A 327 4.64 -16.53 -8.06
N ARG A 328 3.85 -17.56 -8.38
CA ARG A 328 3.79 -18.13 -9.75
C ARG A 328 3.25 -17.15 -10.78
N ASN A 329 2.25 -16.36 -10.40
CA ASN A 329 1.62 -15.38 -11.28
C ASN A 329 2.40 -14.06 -11.35
N GLN A 330 3.51 -13.96 -10.62
CA GLN A 330 4.35 -12.76 -10.51
C GLN A 330 3.47 -11.51 -10.34
N PRO A 331 2.69 -11.41 -9.24
CA PRO A 331 1.72 -10.36 -9.07
C PRO A 331 2.42 -8.99 -9.12
N ARG A 332 1.72 -8.01 -9.69
CA ARG A 332 2.19 -6.64 -9.76
C ARG A 332 2.23 -6.06 -8.34
N ALA A 333 3.38 -5.51 -7.96
CA ALA A 333 3.49 -4.72 -6.74
C ALA A 333 2.80 -3.37 -6.95
N ILE A 334 1.86 -3.03 -6.07
CA ILE A 334 1.41 -1.65 -5.92
C ILE A 334 2.39 -1.02 -4.94
N LEU A 335 3.20 -0.08 -5.42
CA LEU A 335 4.11 0.65 -4.54
C LEU A 335 3.25 1.59 -3.67
N PRO A 336 3.45 1.61 -2.34
CA PRO A 336 2.69 2.46 -1.43
C PRO A 336 2.94 3.96 -1.65
#